data_AF-A8WYC1-F1
#
_entry.id   AF-A8WYC1-F1
#
_cell.length_a   1.000
_cell.length_b   1.000
_cell.length_c   1.000
_cell.angle_alpha   90.00
_cell.angle_beta   90.00
_cell.angle_gamma   90.00
#
_symmetry.space_group_name_H-M   'P 1'
#
loop_
_entity.id
_entity.type
_entity.pdbx_description
1 polymer ?
#
loop_
_entity_poly.entity_id
_entity_poly.type
_entity_poly.pdbx_seq_one_letter_code
_entity_poly.pdbx_strand_id
1 'polypeptide(L)'
;MILLFLSTFVVAVFGGFITGEEAGSVPTTFAKVGGNVEIKFPQGANYRRVIINQANPALNGPQIYRVCNGKNKNTCGFWENAQTKKKIPSGTTTYNKTKKALIIKKMKKSDFGLYTTGNGQIFRTVEESPASGK
;
A
#
# COMPACT_ATOMS: atom_id res chain seq x y z
N MET A 1 25.23 -66.19 1.78
CA MET A 1 23.91 -65.98 2.42
C MET A 1 24.21 -65.31 3.75
N ILE A 2 24.02 -64.01 3.96
CA ILE A 2 22.91 -63.13 3.60
C ILE A 2 23.47 -61.77 3.13
N LEU A 3 23.00 -61.32 1.97
CA LEU A 3 23.11 -59.92 1.51
C LEU A 3 22.21 -59.06 2.41
N LEU A 4 22.78 -58.06 3.08
CA LEU A 4 22.02 -56.96 3.69
C LEU A 4 22.20 -55.71 2.81
N PHE A 5 21.41 -55.63 1.75
CA PHE A 5 21.04 -54.35 1.14
C PHE A 5 19.90 -53.76 1.97
N LEU A 6 20.08 -52.58 2.55
CA LEU A 6 18.96 -51.71 2.95
C LEU A 6 19.43 -50.25 2.95
N SER A 7 19.26 -49.65 1.77
CA SER A 7 18.77 -48.29 1.52
C SER A 7 19.36 -47.13 2.36
N THR A 8 20.40 -46.49 1.84
CA THR A 8 20.73 -45.10 2.18
C THR A 8 19.59 -44.16 1.78
N PHE A 9 18.91 -43.57 2.76
CA PHE A 9 17.99 -42.45 2.52
C PHE A 9 18.79 -41.22 2.07
N VAL A 10 18.79 -40.96 0.76
CA VAL A 10 19.19 -39.67 0.22
C VAL A 10 18.01 -38.72 0.39
N VAL A 11 18.01 -37.92 1.46
CA VAL A 11 17.10 -36.79 1.58
C VAL A 11 17.68 -35.64 0.75
N ALA A 12 17.33 -35.62 -0.54
CA ALA A 12 17.58 -34.47 -1.40
C ALA A 12 16.50 -33.41 -1.11
N VAL A 13 16.75 -32.53 -0.12
CA VAL A 13 15.99 -31.28 -0.01
C VAL A 13 16.59 -30.29 -1.00
N PHE A 14 16.07 -30.31 -2.22
CA PHE A 14 16.34 -29.25 -3.20
C PHE A 14 15.56 -28.00 -2.81
N GLY A 15 16.32 -26.90 -2.67
CA GLY A 15 15.96 -25.63 -3.30
C GLY A 15 14.87 -24.81 -2.64
N GLY A 16 15.29 -23.74 -1.97
CA GLY A 16 14.37 -22.64 -1.67
C GLY A 16 14.85 -21.79 -0.52
N PHE A 17 15.92 -21.05 -0.77
CA PHE A 17 16.23 -19.76 -0.15
C PHE A 17 14.99 -19.14 0.54
N ILE A 18 14.87 -19.28 1.86
CA ILE A 18 14.24 -18.22 2.63
C ILE A 18 15.36 -17.20 2.79
N THR A 19 15.54 -16.33 1.79
CA THR A 19 16.14 -15.04 2.09
C THR A 19 15.26 -14.48 3.20
N GLY A 20 15.83 -14.34 4.39
CA GLY A 20 15.30 -13.40 5.37
C GLY A 20 15.12 -12.09 4.61
N GLU A 21 13.87 -11.74 4.34
CA GLU A 21 13.56 -10.36 3.98
C GLU A 21 13.85 -9.60 5.25
N GLU A 22 14.98 -8.90 5.26
CA GLU A 22 15.30 -7.90 6.26
C GLU A 22 14.03 -7.12 6.55
N ALA A 23 13.73 -6.91 7.83
CA ALA A 23 12.71 -5.97 8.25
C ALA A 23 13.17 -4.55 7.88
N GLY A 24 13.16 -4.24 6.58
CA GLY A 24 13.46 -2.94 6.05
C GLY A 24 12.40 -1.99 6.56
N SER A 25 12.83 -0.89 7.20
CA SER A 25 11.94 0.17 7.64
C SER A 25 11.07 0.63 6.45
N VAL A 26 9.75 0.54 6.58
CA VAL A 26 8.83 1.05 5.56
C VAL A 26 9.09 2.54 5.37
N PRO A 27 9.39 3.03 4.15
CA PRO A 27 9.68 4.45 3.95
C PRO A 27 8.50 5.34 4.36
N THR A 28 8.77 6.32 5.22
CA THR A 28 7.79 7.28 5.73
C THR A 28 7.93 8.63 5.03
N THR A 29 6.80 9.23 4.64
CA THR A 29 6.70 10.58 4.12
C THR A 29 5.83 11.42 5.04
N PHE A 30 6.32 12.58 5.48
CA PHE A 30 5.56 13.52 6.30
C PHE A 30 4.79 14.51 5.42
N ALA A 31 3.53 14.77 5.77
CA ALA A 31 2.70 15.75 5.08
C ALA A 31 1.76 16.49 6.04
N LYS A 32 1.34 17.70 5.66
CA LYS A 32 0.39 18.50 6.44
C LYS A 32 -1.04 18.28 5.96
N VAL A 33 -2.02 18.36 6.88
CA VAL A 33 -3.44 18.52 6.49
C VAL A 33 -3.58 19.75 5.60
N GLY A 34 -4.33 19.63 4.51
CA GLY A 34 -4.47 20.64 3.46
C GLY A 34 -3.28 20.75 2.51
N GLY A 35 -2.15 20.11 2.83
CA GLY A 35 -0.96 20.04 1.98
C GLY A 35 -1.08 19.04 0.83
N ASN A 36 0.02 18.85 0.10
CA ASN A 36 0.13 17.87 -0.97
C ASN A 36 1.21 16.85 -0.59
N VAL A 37 1.04 15.59 -1.00
CA VAL A 37 2.06 14.55 -0.86
C VAL A 37 2.28 13.85 -2.20
N GLU A 38 3.53 13.43 -2.41
CA GLU A 38 3.95 12.60 -3.53
C GLU A 38 4.48 11.27 -2.98
N ILE A 39 3.73 10.18 -3.19
CA ILE A 39 4.08 8.86 -2.69
C ILE A 39 4.67 8.04 -3.85
N LYS A 40 5.96 7.71 -3.76
CA LYS A 40 6.66 6.98 -4.83
C LYS A 40 6.15 5.54 -4.95
N PHE A 41 5.56 5.24 -6.11
CA PHE A 41 5.05 3.92 -6.46
C PHE A 41 5.18 3.63 -7.97
N PRO A 42 5.51 2.39 -8.36
CA PRO A 42 5.43 1.99 -9.77
C PRO A 42 3.99 2.09 -10.27
N GLN A 43 3.82 2.08 -11.59
CA GLN A 43 2.50 2.17 -12.19
C GLN A 43 1.71 0.90 -11.88
N GLY A 44 0.51 1.08 -11.35
CA GLY A 44 -0.42 -0.01 -11.05
C GLY A 44 -1.84 0.35 -11.48
N ALA A 45 -2.68 -0.67 -11.64
CA ALA A 45 -4.11 -0.46 -11.93
C ALA A 45 -4.88 0.03 -10.69
N ASN A 46 -4.41 -0.35 -9.51
CA ASN A 46 -4.98 0.04 -8.23
C ASN A 46 -3.89 0.17 -7.15
N TYR A 47 -4.19 0.98 -6.16
CA TYR A 47 -3.43 1.17 -4.94
C TYR A 47 -4.36 0.93 -3.75
N ARG A 48 -3.78 0.54 -2.63
CA ARG A 48 -4.51 0.27 -1.40
C ARG A 48 -3.94 1.12 -0.29
N ARG A 49 -4.76 1.35 0.73
CA ARG A 49 -4.30 1.92 1.99
C ARG A 49 -5.07 1.35 3.16
N VAL A 50 -4.47 1.42 4.33
CA VAL A 50 -5.12 1.19 5.61
C VAL A 50 -4.99 2.47 6.42
N ILE A 51 -6.14 2.99 6.84
CA ILE A 51 -6.21 4.18 7.68
C ILE A 51 -6.61 3.77 9.09
N ILE A 52 -5.94 4.35 10.06
CA ILE A 52 -6.29 4.30 11.47
C ILE A 52 -6.65 5.72 11.87
N ASN A 53 -7.94 6.02 11.87
CA ASN A 53 -8.51 7.28 12.29
C ASN A 53 -9.29 7.07 13.60
N GLN A 54 -8.73 7.58 14.70
CA GLN A 54 -9.37 7.48 16.01
C GLN A 54 -10.61 8.37 16.13
N ALA A 55 -10.65 9.50 15.42
CA ALA A 55 -11.75 10.46 15.47
C ALA A 55 -12.96 10.04 14.62
N ASN A 56 -12.75 9.20 13.61
CA ASN A 56 -13.83 8.66 12.78
C ASN A 56 -13.56 7.20 12.39
N PRO A 57 -13.90 6.25 13.27
CA PRO A 57 -13.66 4.82 13.03
C PRO A 57 -14.35 4.25 11.80
N ALA A 58 -15.41 4.88 11.29
CA ALA A 58 -16.08 4.47 10.06
C ALA A 58 -15.21 4.63 8.81
N LEU A 59 -14.13 5.41 8.91
CA LEU A 59 -13.12 5.57 7.84
C LEU A 59 -12.00 4.53 7.93
N ASN A 60 -11.98 3.72 8.99
CA ASN A 60 -10.94 2.72 9.20
C ASN A 60 -11.08 1.55 8.24
N GLY A 61 -9.97 0.81 8.10
CA GLY A 61 -9.92 -0.43 7.36
C GLY A 61 -9.40 -0.28 5.92
N PRO A 62 -9.45 -1.37 5.15
CA PRO A 62 -8.83 -1.43 3.83
C PRO A 62 -9.61 -0.59 2.83
N GLN A 63 -8.89 0.29 2.13
CA GLN A 63 -9.42 1.12 1.07
C GLN A 63 -8.70 0.84 -0.25
N ILE A 64 -9.40 1.08 -1.35
CA ILE A 64 -8.88 0.87 -2.71
C ILE A 64 -9.03 2.18 -3.49
N TYR A 65 -7.99 2.53 -4.22
CA TYR A 65 -8.02 3.56 -5.24
C TYR A 65 -7.73 2.91 -6.60
N ARG A 66 -8.56 3.23 -7.60
CA ARG A 66 -8.39 2.75 -8.97
C ARG A 66 -7.87 3.88 -9.85
N VAL A 67 -6.78 3.62 -10.57
CA VAL A 67 -6.23 4.59 -11.52
C VAL A 67 -7.18 4.71 -12.70
N CYS A 68 -7.52 5.96 -13.06
CA CYS A 68 -8.38 6.23 -14.19
C CYS A 68 -7.73 5.86 -15.53
N ASN A 69 -8.53 5.25 -16.39
CA ASN A 69 -8.22 4.96 -17.78
C ASN A 69 -9.48 5.17 -18.65
N GLY A 70 -9.36 4.97 -19.96
CA GLY A 70 -10.46 5.18 -20.89
C GLY A 70 -11.70 4.29 -20.66
N LYS A 71 -11.53 3.15 -19.97
CA LYS A 71 -12.56 2.11 -19.79
C LYS A 71 -13.29 2.19 -18.44
N ASN A 72 -12.72 2.86 -17.43
CA ASN A 72 -13.24 2.83 -16.04
C ASN A 72 -13.60 4.21 -15.47
N LYS A 73 -13.99 5.16 -16.33
CA LYS A 73 -14.23 6.57 -15.96
C LYS A 73 -15.19 6.76 -14.76
N ASN A 74 -16.17 5.87 -14.59
CA ASN A 74 -17.17 5.97 -13.53
C ASN A 74 -16.75 5.33 -12.20
N THR A 75 -15.65 4.56 -12.19
CA THR A 75 -15.22 3.73 -11.05
C THR A 75 -13.77 3.99 -10.64
N CYS A 76 -13.22 5.15 -10.99
CA CYS A 76 -11.81 5.50 -10.76
C CYS A 76 -11.65 6.90 -10.14
N GLY A 77 -10.45 7.21 -9.65
CA GLY A 77 -10.10 8.57 -9.22
C GLY A 77 -10.59 8.94 -7.81
N PHE A 78 -11.13 8.00 -7.05
CA PHE A 78 -11.53 8.17 -5.66
C PHE A 78 -11.15 6.95 -4.82
N TRP A 79 -11.08 7.17 -3.50
CA TRP A 79 -10.90 6.09 -2.53
C TRP A 79 -12.26 5.52 -2.14
N GLU A 80 -12.34 4.19 -2.07
CA GLU A 80 -13.51 3.46 -1.61
C GLU A 80 -13.12 2.46 -0.53
N ASN A 81 -14.02 2.21 0.42
CA ASN A 81 -13.86 1.08 1.32
C ASN A 81 -13.92 -0.24 0.53
N ALA A 82 -12.93 -1.12 0.74
CA ALA A 82 -12.79 -2.35 -0.04
C ALA A 82 -13.99 -3.30 0.12
N GLN A 83 -14.66 -3.27 1.28
CA GLN A 83 -15.80 -4.13 1.62
C GLN A 83 -17.11 -3.44 1.22
N THR A 84 -17.36 -2.24 1.73
CA THR A 84 -18.68 -1.58 1.59
C THR A 84 -18.84 -0.78 0.30
N LYS A 85 -17.75 -0.57 -0.46
CA LYS A 85 -17.71 0.24 -1.70
C LYS A 85 -18.12 1.70 -1.52
N LYS A 86 -18.32 2.15 -0.29
CA LYS A 86 -18.63 3.56 0.02
C LYS A 86 -17.39 4.41 -0.26
N LYS A 87 -17.62 5.56 -0.92
CA LYS A 87 -16.57 6.55 -1.17
C LYS A 87 -16.09 7.13 0.15
N ILE A 88 -14.78 7.22 0.31
CA ILE A 88 -14.13 7.79 1.48
C ILE A 88 -13.68 9.22 1.14
N PRO A 89 -14.08 10.23 1.93
CA PRO A 89 -13.56 11.57 1.77
C PRO A 89 -12.03 11.55 1.81
N SER A 90 -11.42 12.12 0.78
CA SER A 90 -9.97 12.19 0.60
C SER A 90 -9.61 13.47 -0.15
N GLY A 91 -8.34 13.86 -0.11
CA GLY A 91 -7.77 14.80 -1.07
C GLY A 91 -7.85 14.29 -2.51
N THR A 92 -7.68 15.19 -3.48
CA THR A 92 -7.70 14.81 -4.90
C THR A 92 -6.49 13.92 -5.19
N THR A 93 -6.76 12.64 -5.43
CA THR A 93 -5.73 11.63 -5.68
C THR A 93 -5.60 11.37 -7.17
N THR A 94 -4.37 11.36 -7.69
CA THR A 94 -4.04 11.04 -9.08
C THR A 94 -2.74 10.26 -9.16
N TYR A 95 -2.60 9.39 -10.16
CA TYR A 95 -1.30 8.78 -10.46
C TYR A 95 -0.59 9.55 -11.56
N ASN A 96 0.64 9.99 -11.29
CA ASN A 96 1.49 10.64 -12.27
C ASN A 96 2.50 9.63 -12.83
N LYS A 97 2.35 9.31 -14.12
CA LYS A 97 3.19 8.32 -14.82
C LYS A 97 4.65 8.76 -14.94
N THR A 98 4.90 10.03 -15.23
CA THR A 98 6.26 10.58 -15.39
C THR A 98 7.02 10.55 -14.07
N LYS A 99 6.36 10.95 -12.98
CA LYS A 99 6.96 10.99 -11.64
C LYS A 99 7.02 9.62 -10.94
N LYS A 100 6.34 8.61 -11.52
CA LYS A 100 6.09 7.30 -10.91
C LYS A 100 5.60 7.45 -9.46
N ALA A 101 4.52 8.20 -9.29
CA ALA A 101 4.03 8.57 -7.98
C ALA A 101 2.51 8.72 -7.90
N LEU A 102 1.96 8.34 -6.74
CA LEU A 102 0.61 8.68 -6.34
C LEU A 102 0.64 10.05 -5.66
N ILE A 103 -0.06 11.02 -6.25
CA ILE A 103 -0.12 12.40 -5.77
C ILE A 103 -1.48 12.62 -5.12
N ILE A 104 -1.48 13.02 -3.86
CA ILE A 104 -2.69 13.45 -3.13
C ILE A 104 -2.57 14.94 -2.86
N LYS A 105 -3.50 15.72 -3.40
CA LYS A 105 -3.58 17.17 -3.19
C LYS A 105 -4.62 17.51 -2.14
N LYS A 106 -4.40 18.58 -1.37
CA LYS A 106 -5.30 19.02 -0.28
C LYS A 106 -5.66 17.86 0.64
N MET A 107 -4.63 17.23 1.22
CA MET A 107 -4.76 16.06 2.07
C MET A 107 -5.74 16.28 3.23
N LYS A 108 -6.52 15.26 3.56
CA LYS A 108 -7.41 15.20 4.71
C LYS A 108 -6.81 14.33 5.79
N LYS A 109 -7.35 14.41 7.02
CA LYS A 109 -6.95 13.48 8.11
C LYS A 109 -7.12 12.01 7.72
N SER A 110 -8.08 11.71 6.86
CA SER A 110 -8.31 10.38 6.28
C SER A 110 -7.33 9.99 5.17
N ASP A 111 -6.26 10.75 4.93
CA ASP A 111 -5.22 10.40 3.95
C ASP A 111 -3.90 9.96 4.60
N PHE A 112 -3.80 9.99 5.93
CA PHE A 112 -2.64 9.47 6.65
C PHE A 112 -2.81 7.99 6.96
N GLY A 113 -1.73 7.22 6.79
CA GLY A 113 -1.75 5.77 6.99
C GLY A 113 -0.74 5.02 6.12
N LEU A 114 -0.91 3.71 6.08
CA LEU A 114 -0.06 2.79 5.32
C LEU A 114 -0.63 2.60 3.92
N TYR A 115 0.18 2.85 2.90
CA TYR A 115 -0.14 2.67 1.48
C TYR A 115 0.58 1.46 0.91
N THR A 116 -0.06 0.80 -0.05
CA THR A 116 0.56 -0.29 -0.80
C THR A 116 0.11 -0.35 -2.26
N THR A 117 0.93 -0.96 -3.10
CA THR A 117 0.55 -1.35 -4.45
C THR A 117 -0.58 -2.38 -4.42
N GLY A 118 -1.34 -2.50 -5.51
CA GLY A 118 -2.44 -3.45 -5.61
C GLY A 118 -2.08 -4.91 -5.28
N ASN A 119 -0.84 -5.29 -5.55
CA ASN A 119 -0.26 -6.61 -5.29
C ASN A 119 0.38 -6.77 -3.90
N GLY A 120 0.38 -5.73 -3.06
CA GLY A 120 0.88 -5.82 -1.69
C GLY A 120 2.39 -5.89 -1.54
N GLN A 121 3.18 -5.63 -2.59
CA GLN A 121 4.64 -5.81 -2.56
C GLN A 121 5.41 -4.58 -2.07
N ILE A 122 4.90 -3.37 -2.30
CA ILE A 122 5.59 -2.14 -1.93
C ILE A 122 4.75 -1.40 -0.91
N PHE A 123 5.35 -1.05 0.22
CA PHE A 123 4.71 -0.31 1.30
C PHE A 123 5.30 1.09 1.45
N ARG A 124 4.45 2.07 1.78
CA ARG A 124 4.85 3.45 2.08
C ARG A 124 3.97 3.98 3.21
N THR A 125 4.54 4.66 4.19
CA THR A 125 3.78 5.29 5.27
C THR A 125 3.67 6.78 5.00
N VAL A 126 2.47 7.34 5.23
CA VAL A 126 2.27 8.79 5.22
C VAL A 126 1.76 9.23 6.58
N GLU A 127 2.54 10.09 7.24
CA GLU A 127 2.26 10.59 8.59
C GLU A 127 2.01 12.09 8.57
N GLU A 128 1.19 12.55 9.50
CA GLU A 128 0.96 13.97 9.69
C GLU A 128 2.24 14.61 10.22
N SER A 129 2.73 15.66 9.54
CA SER A 129 3.88 16.42 10.03
C SER A 129 3.55 16.97 11.42
N PRO A 130 4.47 16.87 12.40
CA PRO A 130 4.26 17.46 13.70
C PRO A 130 3.93 18.95 13.54
N ALA A 131 2.99 19.44 14.36
CA ALA A 131 2.70 20.86 14.41
C ALA A 131 4.01 21.59 14.73
N SER A 132 4.47 22.45 13.82
CA SER A 132 5.55 23.37 14.13
C SER A 132 5.03 24.29 15.23
N GLY A 133 5.45 24.05 16.46
CA GLY A 133 5.12 24.90 17.60
C GLY A 133 5.48 26.34 17.28
N LYS A 134 4.56 27.25 17.56
CA LYS A 134 4.87 28.66 17.76
C LYS A 134 5.20 28.87 19.22
#